data_AF-A0AA89AWG0-F1
#
_entry.id   AF-A0AA89AWG0-F1
#
_cell.length_a   1.000
_cell.length_b   1.000
_cell.length_c   1.000
_cell.angle_alpha   90.00
_cell.angle_beta   90.00
_cell.angle_gamma   90.00
#
_symmetry.space_group_name_H-M   'P 1'
#
loop_
_entity.id
_entity.type
_entity.pdbx_description
1 polymer ?
#
loop_
_entity_poly.entity_id
_entity_poly.type
_entity_poly.pdbx_seq_one_letter_code
_entity_poly.pdbx_strand_id
1 'polypeptide(L)' 'MQEETLSLIEAYRKSWYELYRGYLRMIDWDAVAATVGIHCPRASPAKTSAQCRHKMEKLR' A
#
# COMPACT_ATOMS: atom_id res chain seq x y z
N MET A 1 4.98 7.35 12.10
CA MET A 1 4.54 8.24 11.00
C MET A 1 5.32 7.96 9.71
N GLN A 2 6.63 7.69 9.78
CA GLN A 2 7.44 7.28 8.61
C GLN A 2 7.30 5.78 8.26
N GLU A 3 7.17 4.91 9.27
CA GLU A 3 7.07 3.45 9.07
C GLU A 3 5.89 3.04 8.19
N GLU A 4 4.76 3.75 8.28
CA GLU A 4 3.58 3.49 7.44
C GLU A 4 3.85 3.80 5.96
N THR A 5 4.61 4.87 5.69
CA THR A 5 4.99 5.21 4.31
C THR A 5 6.01 4.22 3.76
N LEU A 6 6.95 3.75 4.59
CA LEU A 6 7.90 2.70 4.22
C LEU A 6 7.18 1.37 3.93
N SER A 7 6.26 0.96 4.81
CA SER A 7 5.45 -0.25 4.63
C SER A 7 4.60 -0.18 3.36
N LEU A 8 4.02 0.99 3.07
CA LEU A 8 3.29 1.23 1.81
C LEU A 8 4.21 1.09 0.58
N ILE A 9 5.42 1.65 0.63
CA ILE A 9 6.42 1.55 -0.44
C ILE A 9 6.84 0.11 -0.68
N GLU A 10 7.12 -0.63 0.38
CA GLU A 10 7.53 -2.03 0.30
C GLU A 10 6.42 -2.92 -0.26
N ALA A 11 5.20 -2.79 0.27
CA ALA A 11 4.04 -3.55 -0.19
C ALA A 11 3.72 -3.27 -1.66
N TYR A 12 3.71 -2.00 -2.07
CA TYR A 12 3.52 -1.63 -3.48
C TYR A 12 4.62 -2.19 -4.38
N ARG A 13 5.90 -2.08 -3.98
CA ARG A 13 7.02 -2.65 -4.77
C ARG A 13 6.84 -4.14 -4.95
N LYS A 14 6.49 -4.87 -3.89
CA LYS A 14 6.25 -6.32 -3.96
C LYS A 14 5.16 -6.66 -4.99
N SER A 15 3.98 -6.03 -4.89
CA SER A 15 2.89 -6.24 -5.85
C SER A 15 3.28 -5.82 -7.28
N TRP A 16 4.04 -4.73 -7.44
CA TRP A 16 4.53 -4.29 -8.74
C TRP A 16 5.51 -5.29 -9.38
N TYR A 17 6.39 -5.90 -8.59
CA TYR A 17 7.28 -6.96 -9.07
C TYR A 17 6.51 -8.24 -9.43
N GLU A 18 5.50 -8.62 -8.65
CA GLU A 18 4.62 -9.77 -8.94
C GLU A 18 3.83 -9.59 -10.24
N LEU A 19 3.44 -8.34 -10.55
CA LEU A 19 2.71 -7.99 -11.77
C LEU A 19 3.60 -7.72 -13.00
N TYR A 20 4.89 -8.10 -12.98
CA TYR A 20 5.84 -7.80 -14.06
C TYR A 20 5.88 -6.32 -14.43
N ARG A 21 5.77 -5.42 -13.44
CA ARG A 21 5.72 -3.95 -13.60
C ARG A 21 4.46 -3.43 -14.31
N GLY A 22 3.35 -4.18 -14.23
CA GLY A 22 2.03 -3.76 -14.69
C GLY A 22 1.31 -2.83 -13.70
N TYR A 23 0.18 -2.27 -14.16
CA TYR A 23 -0.69 -1.43 -13.31
C TYR A 23 -1.37 -2.26 -12.22
N LEU A 24 -1.29 -1.82 -10.96
CA LEU A 24 -2.02 -2.45 -9.87
C LEU A 24 -3.53 -2.21 -10.03
N ARG A 25 -4.29 -3.30 -10.01
CA ARG A 25 -5.76 -3.30 -9.96
C ARG A 25 -6.24 -3.18 -8.52
N MET A 26 -7.55 -3.00 -8.34
CA MET A 26 -8.16 -2.84 -7.01
C MET A 26 -7.78 -3.97 -6.04
N ILE A 27 -7.76 -5.22 -6.52
CA ILE A 27 -7.38 -6.39 -5.73
C ILE A 27 -5.92 -6.34 -5.24
N ASP A 28 -5.02 -5.78 -6.04
CA ASP A 28 -3.61 -5.63 -5.67
C ASP A 28 -3.47 -4.54 -4.60
N TRP A 29 -4.26 -3.47 -4.71
CA TRP A 29 -4.33 -2.43 -3.68
C TRP A 29 -4.95 -2.92 -2.37
N ASP A 30 -5.90 -3.85 -2.41
CA ASP A 30 -6.45 -4.49 -1.21
C ASP A 30 -5.36 -5.30 -0.47
N ALA A 31 -4.52 -6.04 -1.20
CA ALA A 31 -3.39 -6.76 -0.61
C ALA A 31 -2.34 -5.81 0.00
N VAL A 32 -2.07 -4.68 -0.67
CA VAL A 32 -1.20 -3.62 -0.13
C VAL A 32 -1.77 -3.03 1.16
N ALA A 33 -3.07 -2.71 1.19
CA ALA A 33 -3.72 -2.16 2.37
C ALA A 33 -3.74 -3.14 3.55
N ALA A 34 -4.00 -4.42 3.30
CA ALA A 34 -3.93 -5.46 4.32
C ALA A 34 -2.52 -5.56 4.93
N THR A 35 -1.48 -5.53 4.09
CA THR A 35 -0.08 -5.54 4.54
C THR A 35 0.23 -4.33 5.40
N VAL A 36 -0.10 -3.12 4.92
CA VAL A 36 0.11 -1.88 5.68
C VAL A 36 -0.67 -1.89 7.00
N GLY A 37 -1.89 -2.43 7.02
CA GLY A 37 -2.71 -2.57 8.23
C GLY A 37 -2.08 -3.49 9.28
N ILE A 38 -1.46 -4.59 8.86
CA ILE A 38 -0.72 -5.50 9.75
C ILE A 38 0.51 -4.82 10.34
N HIS A 39 1.27 -4.08 9.52
CA HIS A 39 2.48 -3.39 9.97
C HIS A 39 2.22 -2.12 10.78
N CYS A 40 1.07 -1.47 10.57
CA CYS A 40 0.70 -0.22 11.23
C CYS A 40 -0.71 -0.29 11.84
N PRO A 41 -0.94 -1.14 12.86
CA PRO A 41 -2.25 -1.26 13.52
C PRO A 41 -2.65 0.00 14.28
N ARG A 42 -1.70 0.90 14.56
CA ARG A 42 -1.95 2.22 15.17
C ARG A 42 -2.46 3.27 14.20
N ALA A 43 -2.48 3.01 12.89
CA ALA A 43 -3.15 3.89 11.94
C ALA A 43 -4.65 3.73 12.14
N SER A 44 -5.25 4.59 12.96
CA SER A 44 -6.70 4.64 13.17
C SER A 44 -7.26 5.87 12.46
N PRO A 45 -8.21 5.70 11.52
CA PRO A 45 -8.75 4.43 11.03
C PRO A 45 -7.75 3.66 10.15
N ALA A 46 -7.93 2.33 10.09
CA ALA A 46 -7.12 1.45 9.27
C ALA A 46 -7.12 1.93 7.81
N LYS A 47 -5.95 1.93 7.17
CA LYS A 47 -5.83 2.45 5.82
C LYS A 47 -6.55 1.58 4.81
N THR A 48 -7.47 2.17 4.07
CA THR A 48 -8.15 1.50 2.97
C THR A 48 -7.28 1.49 1.70
N SER A 49 -7.59 0.60 0.77
CA SER A 49 -6.92 0.45 -0.53
C SER A 49 -6.91 1.75 -1.32
N ALA A 50 -8.02 2.49 -1.28
CA ALA A 50 -8.11 3.82 -1.88
C ALA A 50 -7.14 4.83 -1.24
N GLN A 51 -6.99 4.80 0.09
CA GLN A 51 -6.04 5.67 0.80
C GLN A 51 -4.58 5.30 0.51
N CYS A 52 -4.27 4.01 0.41
CA CYS A 52 -2.95 3.51 0.02
C CYS A 52 -2.59 3.98 -1.40
N ARG A 53 -3.52 3.85 -2.35
CA ARG A 53 -3.37 4.34 -3.71
C ARG A 53 -3.17 5.86 -3.76
N HIS A 54 -4.04 6.64 -3.12
CA HIS A 54 -3.92 8.11 -3.11
C HIS A 54 -2.59 8.56 -2.51
N LYS A 55 -2.15 7.91 -1.43
CA LYS A 55 -0.87 8.21 -0.79
C LYS A 55 0.30 7.89 -1.73
N MET A 56 0.23 6.78 -2.45
CA MET A 56 1.23 6.41 -3.47
C MET A 56 1.27 7.37 -4.65
N GLU A 57 0.11 7.77 -5.17
CA GLU A 57 0.03 8.76 -6.25
C GLU A 57 0.63 10.10 -5.83
N LYS A 58 0.53 10.47 -4.55
CA LYS A 58 1.14 11.68 -3.99
C LYS A 58 2.66 11.57 -3.73
N LEU A 59 3.20 10.35 -3.65
CA LEU A 59 4.64 10.08 -3.44
C LEU A 59 5.41 9.96 -4.77
N ARG A 60 4.69 9.85 -5.89
CA ARG A 60 5.24 9.77 -7.25
C ARG A 60 5.57 11.15 -7.79
#